data_AF-A0A970HCV6-F1
#
_entry.id   AF-A0A970HCV6-F1
#
_cell.length_a   1.000
_cell.length_b   1.000
_cell.length_c   1.000
_cell.angle_alpha   90.00
_cell.angle_beta   90.00
_cell.angle_gamma   90.00
#
_symmetry.space_group_name_H-M   'P 1'
#
loop_
_entity.id
_entity.type
_entity.pdbx_description
1 polymer ?
#
loop_
_entity_poly.entity_id
_entity_poly.type
_entity_poly.pdbx_seq_one_letter_code
_entity_poly.pdbx_strand_id
1 'polypeptide(L)' 'MANTISNLVDKIKTILRMEKKEGLPSLAEEEKRLIEELKKARQKFNTADEDSVDLAIYELLAAEERLNLLIKERKKKQ' A
#
# COMPACT_ATOMS: atom_id res chain seq x y z
N MET A 1 11.59 -22.82 -36.50
CA MET A 1 10.46 -22.80 -35.53
C MET A 1 10.88 -22.97 -34.06
N ALA A 2 12.08 -23.47 -33.74
CA ALA A 2 12.51 -23.64 -32.34
C ALA A 2 12.81 -22.32 -31.58
N ASN A 3 13.27 -21.27 -32.27
CA ASN A 3 13.64 -19.99 -31.64
C ASN A 3 12.46 -19.18 -31.08
N THR A 4 11.27 -19.31 -31.68
CA THR A 4 10.11 -18.51 -31.27
C THR A 4 9.54 -18.99 -29.93
N ILE A 5 9.53 -20.31 -29.73
CA ILE A 5 9.04 -20.94 -28.50
C ILE A 5 10.01 -20.66 -27.35
N SER A 6 11.33 -20.72 -27.57
CA SER A 6 12.33 -20.39 -26.55
C SER A 6 12.18 -18.95 -26.04
N ASN A 7 12.04 -18.00 -26.97
CA ASN A 7 11.86 -16.59 -26.61
C ASN A 7 10.57 -16.32 -25.82
N LEU A 8 9.50 -17.06 -26.10
CA LEU A 8 8.26 -16.98 -25.33
C LEU A 8 8.44 -17.51 -23.91
N VAL A 9 9.12 -18.66 -23.75
CA VAL A 9 9.41 -19.25 -22.44
C VAL A 9 10.28 -18.33 -21.59
N ASP A 10 11.26 -17.67 -22.18
CA ASP A 10 12.14 -16.74 -21.45
C ASP A 10 11.42 -15.45 -21.04
N LYS A 11 10.49 -14.94 -21.87
CA LYS A 11 9.60 -13.83 -21.47
C LYS A 11 8.69 -14.22 -20.31
N ILE A 12 8.08 -15.40 -20.36
CA ILE A 12 7.22 -15.91 -19.27
C ILE A 12 8.02 -16.05 -17.97
N LYS A 13 9.23 -16.63 -18.02
CA LYS A 13 10.12 -16.71 -16.84
C LYS A 13 10.48 -15.33 -16.28
N THR A 14 10.61 -14.33 -17.14
CA THR A 14 10.94 -12.96 -16.71
C THR A 14 9.75 -12.32 -16.00
N ILE A 15 8.54 -12.46 -16.55
CA ILE A 15 7.29 -11.97 -15.94
C ILE A 15 7.07 -12.64 -14.57
N LEU A 16 7.20 -13.96 -14.48
CA LEU A 16 7.05 -14.71 -13.21
C LEU A 16 8.10 -14.30 -12.16
N ARG A 17 9.29 -13.87 -12.57
CA ARG A 17 10.32 -13.33 -11.66
C ARG A 17 10.01 -11.91 -11.20
N MET A 18 9.32 -11.12 -12.03
CA MET A 18 8.86 -9.78 -11.67
C MET A 18 7.69 -9.87 -10.69
N GLU A 19 6.73 -10.77 -10.91
CA GLU A 19 5.64 -11.05 -9.96
C GLU A 19 6.18 -11.56 -8.61
N LYS A 20 7.21 -12.41 -8.61
CA LYS A 20 7.89 -12.84 -7.36
C LYS A 20 8.64 -11.72 -6.63
N LYS A 21 8.98 -10.62 -7.32
CA LYS A 21 9.65 -9.46 -6.71
C LYS A 21 8.66 -8.50 -6.06
N GLU A 22 7.39 -8.53 -6.42
CA GLU A 22 6.32 -7.94 -5.61
C GLU A 22 5.94 -8.91 -4.47
N GLY A 23 6.89 -9.14 -3.57
CA GLY A 23 6.57 -9.74 -2.28
C GLY A 23 5.56 -8.84 -1.56
N LEU A 24 4.63 -9.45 -0.80
CA LEU A 24 3.81 -8.72 0.17
C LEU A 24 4.73 -7.73 0.92
N PRO A 25 4.39 -6.44 0.97
CA PRO A 25 5.23 -5.45 1.64
C PRO A 25 5.52 -5.94 3.06
N SER A 26 6.77 -5.80 3.49
CA SER A 26 7.13 -6.13 4.87
C SER A 26 6.26 -5.30 5.82
N LEU A 27 6.02 -5.81 7.04
CA LEU A 27 5.22 -5.08 8.02
C LEU A 27 5.77 -3.66 8.30
N ALA A 28 7.09 -3.46 8.16
CA ALA A 28 7.73 -2.16 8.30
C ALA A 28 7.45 -1.22 7.10
N GLU A 29 7.42 -1.76 5.88
CA GLU A 29 7.05 -1.00 4.68
C GLU A 29 5.57 -0.63 4.69
N GLU A 30 4.72 -1.56 5.13
CA GLU A 30 3.30 -1.35 5.36
C GLU A 30 3.05 -0.23 6.38
N GLU A 31 3.73 -0.28 7.53
CA GLU A 31 3.65 0.75 8.57
C GLU A 31 4.09 2.11 8.02
N LYS A 32 5.22 2.17 7.32
CA LYS A 32 5.70 3.41 6.71
C LYS A 32 4.67 3.96 5.72
N ARG A 33 4.04 3.10 4.90
CA ARG A 33 3.00 3.52 3.96
C ARG A 33 1.80 4.13 4.67
N LEU A 34 1.31 3.47 5.72
CA LEU A 34 0.15 3.95 6.50
C LEU A 34 0.45 5.27 7.24
N ILE A 35 1.68 5.44 7.74
CA ILE A 35 2.11 6.73 8.33
C ILE A 35 2.08 7.85 7.28
N GLU A 36 2.57 7.59 6.08
CA GLU A 36 2.55 8.59 4.99
C GLU A 36 1.12 8.88 4.51
N GLU A 37 0.25 7.87 4.48
CA GLU A 37 -1.19 8.04 4.19
C GLU A 37 -1.86 8.93 5.24
N LEU A 38 -1.62 8.68 6.52
CA LEU A 38 -2.13 9.48 7.63
C LEU A 38 -1.66 10.94 7.55
N LYS A 39 -0.38 11.17 7.23
CA LYS A 39 0.15 12.53 7.03
C LYS A 39 -0.57 13.26 5.91
N LYS A 40 -0.81 12.61 4.77
CA LYS A 40 -1.53 13.20 3.64
C LYS A 40 -2.99 13.50 4.00
N ALA A 41 -3.68 12.57 4.65
CA ALA A 41 -5.06 12.78 5.08
C ALA A 41 -5.17 13.95 6.08
N ARG A 42 -4.21 14.07 7.00
CA ARG A 42 -4.12 15.21 7.93
C ARG A 42 -3.90 16.53 7.21
N GLN A 43 -3.02 16.55 6.20
CA GLN A 43 -2.82 17.75 5.37
C GLN A 43 -4.10 18.15 4.64
N LYS A 44 -4.79 17.18 4.01
CA LYS A 44 -6.07 17.43 3.33
C LYS A 44 -7.11 18.00 4.28
N PHE A 45 -7.26 17.43 5.47
CA PHE A 45 -8.19 17.93 6.49
C PHE A 45 -7.86 19.37 6.89
N ASN A 46 -6.57 19.68 7.12
CA ASN A 46 -6.15 21.03 7.51
C ASN A 46 -6.38 22.10 6.43
N THR A 47 -6.50 21.69 5.15
CA THR A 47 -6.67 22.60 4.02
C THR A 47 -8.03 22.45 3.33
N ALA A 48 -8.95 21.66 3.90
CA ALA A 48 -10.25 21.44 3.31
C ALA A 48 -11.13 22.68 3.46
N ASP A 49 -11.92 22.95 2.42
CA ASP A 49 -12.98 23.96 2.44
C ASP A 49 -14.28 23.37 3.00
N GLU A 50 -15.30 24.21 3.20
CA GLU A 50 -16.59 23.80 3.77
C GLU A 50 -17.28 22.69 2.97
N ASP A 51 -17.06 22.63 1.66
CA ASP A 51 -17.67 21.63 0.78
C ASP A 51 -16.94 20.27 0.82
N SER A 52 -15.67 20.24 1.25
CA SER A 52 -14.82 19.05 1.25
C SER A 52 -14.37 18.57 2.64
N VAL A 53 -14.66 19.35 3.69
CA VAL A 53 -14.22 19.04 5.07
C VAL A 53 -14.75 17.70 5.58
N ASP A 54 -16.00 17.36 5.28
CA ASP A 54 -16.59 16.08 5.70
C ASP A 54 -15.85 14.90 5.08
N LEU A 55 -15.56 14.97 3.78
CA LEU A 55 -14.78 13.94 3.09
C LEU A 55 -13.38 13.83 3.71
N ALA A 56 -12.73 14.96 3.98
CA ALA A 56 -11.39 14.97 4.57
C ALA A 56 -11.38 14.39 6.00
N ILE A 57 -12.45 14.59 6.79
CA ILE A 57 -12.64 13.95 8.09
C ILE A 57 -12.70 12.43 7.93
N TYR A 58 -13.53 11.92 7.00
CA TYR A 58 -13.65 10.47 6.79
C TYR A 58 -12.34 9.85 6.32
N GLU A 59 -11.61 10.51 5.41
CA GLU A 59 -10.29 10.05 4.96
C GLU A 59 -9.28 10.00 6.11
N LEU A 60 -9.28 11.01 6.99
CA LEU A 60 -8.40 11.06 8.16
C LEU A 60 -8.70 9.91 9.14
N LEU A 61 -9.98 9.72 9.50
CA LEU A 61 -10.40 8.64 10.39
C LEU A 61 -10.06 7.26 9.83
N ALA A 62 -10.27 7.06 8.53
CA ALA A 62 -9.94 5.79 7.88
C ALA A 62 -8.43 5.51 7.90
N ALA A 63 -7.59 6.52 7.67
CA ALA A 63 -6.13 6.37 7.74
C ALA A 63 -5.64 6.05 9.17
N GLU A 64 -6.23 6.69 10.19
CA GLU A 64 -5.94 6.41 11.59
C GLU A 64 -6.30 4.96 11.97
N GLU A 65 -7.48 4.50 11.59
CA GLU A 65 -7.92 3.13 11.92
C GLU A 65 -7.06 2.06 11.25
N ARG A 66 -6.67 2.25 9.98
CA ARG A 66 -5.75 1.32 9.29
C ARG A 66 -4.42 1.18 10.03
N LEU A 67 -3.84 2.28 10.48
CA LEU A 67 -2.60 2.26 11.24
C LEU A 67 -2.78 1.58 12.61
N ASN A 68 -3.89 1.85 13.30
CA ASN A 68 -4.23 1.23 14.58
C ASN A 68 -4.39 -0.30 14.46
N LEU A 69 -5.04 -0.77 13.40
CA LEU A 69 -5.19 -2.19 13.13
C LEU A 69 -3.83 -2.87 12.93
N LEU A 70 -2.93 -2.26 12.15
CA LEU A 70 -1.58 -2.80 11.96
C LEU A 70 -0.81 -2.89 13.29
N ILE A 71 -0.87 -1.85 14.12
CA ILE A 71 -0.24 -1.84 15.45
C ILE A 71 -0.82 -2.95 16.34
N LYS A 72 -2.13 -3.14 16.32
CA LYS A 72 -2.83 -4.19 17.07
C LYS A 72 -2.41 -5.58 16.61
N GLU A 73 -2.28 -5.80 15.31
CA GLU A 73 -1.79 -7.07 14.75
C GLU A 73 -0.36 -7.37 15.16
N ARG A 74 0.52 -6.36 15.18
CA ARG A 74 1.90 -6.51 15.67
C ARG A 74 1.93 -6.94 17.13
N LYS A 75 1.13 -6.30 17.97
CA LYS A 75 1.05 -6.64 19.41
C LYS A 75 0.50 -8.05 19.67
N LYS A 76 -0.35 -8.59 18.80
CA LYS A 76 -0.87 -9.97 18.90
C LYS A 76 0.12 -11.04 18.46
N LYS A 77 1.12 -10.67 17.65
CA LYS A 77 2.13 -11.59 17.10
C LYS A 77 3.42 -11.63 17.95
N GLN A 78 3.51 -10.79 18.98
CA GLN A 78 4.57 -10.80 20.00
C GLN A 78 4.10 -11.59 21.23
#